data_AF-A0A556VAE8-F1
#
_entry.id   AF-A0A556VAE8-F1
#
_cell.length_a   1.000
_cell.length_b   1.000
_cell.length_c   1.000
_cell.angle_alpha   90.00
_cell.angle_beta   90.00
_cell.angle_gamma   90.00
#
_symmetry.space_group_name_H-M   'P 1'
#
loop_
_entity.id
_entity.type
_entity.pdbx_description
1 polymer ?
#
loop_
_entity_poly.entity_id
_entity_poly.type
_entity_poly.pdbx_seq_one_letter_code
_entity_poly.pdbx_strand_id
1 'polypeptide(L)'
;MKALELPQLMRLEMTWRVLRRNHTDSAVMFEKTLKPFMKALNEGDESVVSGLVSLPHMVPLLKLMEGEDAVENSERGCQLLYNILQSSRHIANHANDYQQHAQTLLTAGWDPVPELLEVFCTEFAMRLFWGHAGAQLGKKERYEKFDKILTVLSNKLEPA
;
A
#
# COMPACT_ATOMS: atom_id res chain seq x y z
N MET A 1 0.58 3.48 2.30
CA MET A 1 1.90 3.64 2.96
C MET A 1 3.06 3.63 1.98
N LYS A 2 3.21 2.61 1.10
CA LYS A 2 4.30 2.54 0.11
C LYS A 2 4.58 3.83 -0.68
N ALA A 3 3.56 4.59 -1.08
CA ALA A 3 3.75 5.86 -1.79
C ALA A 3 4.58 6.88 -0.98
N LEU A 4 4.32 7.01 0.32
CA LEU A 4 5.02 7.93 1.23
C LEU A 4 6.48 7.50 1.48
N GLU A 5 6.85 6.28 1.10
CA GLU A 5 8.21 5.73 1.22
C GLU A 5 8.96 5.74 -0.12
N LEU A 6 8.33 6.23 -1.20
CA LEU A 6 9.01 6.36 -2.48
C LEU A 6 10.22 7.31 -2.32
N PRO A 7 11.40 6.98 -2.88
CA PRO A 7 12.58 7.83 -2.79
C PRO A 7 12.31 9.27 -3.23
N GLN A 8 11.47 9.43 -4.27
CA GLN A 8 11.06 10.72 -4.82
C GLN A 8 10.24 11.57 -3.83
N LEU A 9 9.51 10.95 -2.90
CA LEU A 9 8.77 11.66 -1.86
C LEU A 9 9.62 11.84 -0.60
N MET A 10 10.38 10.81 -0.20
CA MET A 10 11.22 10.86 0.99
C MET A 10 12.30 11.95 0.95
N ARG A 11 12.78 12.30 -0.25
CA ARG A 11 13.78 13.37 -0.44
C ARG A 11 13.24 14.79 -0.33
N LEU A 12 11.92 14.99 -0.24
CA LEU A 12 11.30 16.31 -0.15
C LEU A 12 11.46 16.89 1.27
N GLU A 13 12.70 17.20 1.66
CA GLU A 13 13.06 17.61 3.02
C GLU A 13 12.30 18.84 3.51
N MET A 14 12.08 19.83 2.65
CA MET A 14 11.35 21.05 3.00
C MET A 14 9.89 20.72 3.27
N THR A 15 9.27 19.91 2.41
CA THR A 15 7.90 19.42 2.57
C THR A 15 7.75 18.65 3.88
N TRP A 16 8.64 17.69 4.17
CA TRP A 16 8.62 16.94 5.43
C TRP A 16 8.90 17.81 6.65
N ARG A 17 9.71 18.86 6.52
CA ARG A 17 9.96 19.83 7.60
C ARG A 17 8.71 20.66 7.89
N VAL A 18 8.00 21.11 6.86
CA VAL A 18 6.73 21.83 7.00
C VAL A 18 5.68 20.93 7.63
N LEU A 19 5.56 19.67 7.21
CA LEU A 19 4.66 18.69 7.83
C LEU A 19 4.97 18.52 9.32
N ARG A 20 6.24 18.32 9.69
CA ARG A 20 6.66 18.17 11.09
C ARG A 20 6.41 19.41 11.94
N ARG A 21 6.49 20.61 11.35
CA ARG A 21 6.24 21.88 12.05
C ARG A 21 4.75 22.16 12.23
N ASN A 22 3.95 21.92 11.19
CA ASN A 22 2.55 22.36 11.15
C ASN A 22 1.57 21.25 11.53
N HIS A 23 1.97 19.98 11.40
CA HIS A 23 1.17 18.79 11.63
C HIS A 23 1.97 17.74 12.41
N THR A 24 2.57 18.16 13.54
CA THR A 24 3.45 17.33 14.37
C THR A 24 2.85 15.97 14.71
N ASP A 25 1.58 15.94 15.14
CA ASP A 25 0.91 14.70 15.54
C ASP A 25 0.77 13.73 14.36
N SER A 26 0.46 14.24 13.17
CA SER A 26 0.39 13.41 11.96
C SER A 26 1.76 12.86 11.56
N ALA A 27 2.82 13.68 11.68
CA ALA A 27 4.18 13.25 11.41
C ALA A 27 4.65 12.17 12.41
N VAL A 28 4.34 12.34 13.69
CA VAL A 28 4.64 11.35 14.74
C VAL A 28 3.84 10.07 14.51
N MET A 29 2.54 10.17 14.23
CA MET A 29 1.67 9.02 13.92
C MET A 29 2.22 8.21 12.74
N PHE A 30 2.64 8.88 11.66
CA PHE A 30 3.23 8.23 10.50
C PHE A 30 4.51 7.46 10.85
N GLU A 31 5.46 8.11 11.52
CA GLU A 31 6.78 7.53 11.81
C GLU A 31 6.75 6.48 12.93
N LYS A 32 5.97 6.70 13.98
CA LYS A 32 5.98 5.89 15.20
C LYS A 32 4.92 4.81 15.23
N THR A 33 3.85 4.95 14.46
CA THR A 33 2.72 4.01 14.47
C THR A 33 2.53 3.35 13.11
N LEU A 34 2.28 4.14 12.06
CA LEU A 34 1.89 3.60 10.76
C LEU A 34 3.03 2.84 10.06
N LYS A 35 4.26 3.36 10.09
CA LYS A 35 5.42 2.67 9.50
C LYS A 35 5.73 1.33 10.19
N PRO A 36 5.92 1.25 11.52
CA PRO A 36 6.13 -0.03 12.20
C PRO A 36 4.98 -1.01 11.99
N PHE A 37 3.73 -0.53 12.03
CA PHE A 37 2.56 -1.34 11.77
C PHE A 37 2.57 -1.98 10.38
N MET A 38 2.85 -1.20 9.33
CA MET A 38 2.96 -1.75 7.97
C MET A 38 4.12 -2.72 7.80
N LYS A 39 5.25 -2.47 8.48
CA LYS A 39 6.38 -3.40 8.46
C LYS A 39 5.97 -4.75 9.05
N ALA A 40 5.32 -4.76 10.20
CA ALA A 40 4.82 -5.97 10.84
C ALA A 40 3.82 -6.72 9.93
N LEU A 41 2.88 -6.00 9.29
CA LEU A 41 1.97 -6.60 8.31
C LEU A 41 2.70 -7.24 7.12
N ASN A 42 3.74 -6.58 6.60
CA ASN A 42 4.55 -7.15 5.52
C ASN A 42 5.35 -8.39 5.97
N GLU A 43 5.61 -8.52 7.27
CA GLU A 43 6.28 -9.67 7.89
C GLU A 43 5.31 -10.81 8.27
N GLY A 44 4.01 -10.67 7.93
CA GLY A 44 2.97 -11.63 8.23
C GLY A 44 2.58 -11.71 9.71
N ASP A 45 2.89 -10.67 10.49
CA ASP A 45 2.51 -10.59 11.90
C ASP A 45 1.05 -10.11 12.02
N GLU A 46 0.13 -11.03 12.27
CA GLU A 46 -1.29 -10.71 12.48
C GLU A 46 -1.58 -10.13 13.87
N SER A 47 -0.64 -10.26 14.83
CA SER A 47 -0.87 -9.84 16.23
C SER A 47 -1.00 -8.32 16.38
N VAL A 48 -0.47 -7.56 15.43
CA VAL A 48 -0.56 -6.09 15.43
C VAL A 48 -1.95 -5.59 15.00
N VAL A 49 -2.78 -6.44 14.41
CA VAL A 49 -4.12 -6.08 13.96
C VAL A 49 -5.09 -6.25 15.13
N SER A 50 -5.80 -5.18 15.47
CA SER A 50 -6.81 -5.17 16.53
C SER A 50 -8.18 -4.83 15.95
N GLY A 51 -9.21 -5.54 16.40
CA GLY A 51 -10.59 -5.34 16.00
C GLY A 51 -11.00 -6.10 14.73
N LEU A 52 -12.21 -5.79 14.25
CA LEU A 52 -12.76 -6.37 13.02
C LEU A 52 -12.07 -5.77 11.80
N VAL A 53 -11.74 -6.61 10.83
CA VAL A 53 -11.09 -6.25 9.58
C VAL A 53 -12.09 -6.42 8.44
N SER A 54 -12.13 -5.48 7.49
CA SER A 54 -12.96 -5.62 6.27
C SER A 54 -12.16 -6.07 5.07
N LEU A 55 -10.86 -5.76 5.04
CA LEU A 55 -9.95 -6.14 3.98
C LEU A 55 -8.58 -6.51 4.59
N PRO A 56 -8.21 -7.80 4.60
CA PRO A 56 -6.92 -8.23 5.12
C PRO A 56 -5.75 -7.83 4.20
N HIS A 57 -4.53 -7.77 4.77
CA HIS A 57 -3.33 -7.39 4.02
C HIS A 57 -2.77 -8.56 3.19
N MET A 58 -3.16 -8.62 1.92
CA MET A 58 -2.83 -9.74 1.02
C MET A 58 -1.51 -9.59 0.25
N VAL A 59 -0.89 -8.40 0.28
CA VAL A 59 0.25 -8.07 -0.59
C VAL A 59 1.44 -9.05 -0.45
N PRO A 60 1.88 -9.45 0.76
CA PRO A 60 3.01 -10.35 0.92
C PRO A 60 2.76 -11.73 0.30
N LEU A 61 1.55 -12.28 0.49
CA LEU A 61 1.15 -13.55 -0.11
C LEU A 61 1.15 -13.47 -1.63
N LEU A 62 0.52 -12.45 -2.21
CA LEU A 62 0.41 -12.31 -3.66
C LEU A 62 1.79 -12.22 -4.30
N LYS A 63 2.70 -11.42 -3.73
CA LYS A 63 4.07 -11.34 -4.22
C LYS A 63 4.83 -12.66 -4.11
N LEU A 64 4.63 -13.40 -3.02
CA LEU A 64 5.24 -14.72 -2.84
C LEU A 64 4.76 -15.70 -3.92
N MET A 65 3.46 -15.74 -4.19
CA MET A 65 2.86 -16.62 -5.22
C MET A 65 3.32 -16.27 -6.63
N GLU A 66 3.53 -14.98 -6.92
CA GLU A 66 4.05 -14.49 -8.20
C GLU A 66 5.59 -14.55 -8.30
N GLY A 67 6.29 -14.95 -7.23
CA GLY A 67 7.74 -15.00 -7.18
C GLY A 67 8.45 -13.64 -7.23
N GLU A 68 7.76 -12.54 -6.90
CA GLU A 68 8.31 -11.17 -6.97
C GLU A 68 9.20 -10.80 -5.77
N ASP A 69 9.04 -11.45 -4.61
CA ASP A 69 9.88 -11.26 -3.42
C ASP A 69 10.45 -12.61 -2.98
N ALA A 70 11.61 -12.99 -3.52
CA ALA A 70 12.31 -14.21 -3.11
C ALA A 70 12.68 -14.10 -1.63
N VAL A 71 12.06 -14.94 -0.79
CA VAL A 71 12.37 -15.02 0.62
C VAL A 71 13.83 -15.47 0.77
N GLU A 72 14.58 -14.77 1.63
CA GLU A 72 15.99 -15.10 1.89
C GLU A 72 16.14 -16.58 2.27
N ASN A 73 17.17 -17.26 1.74
CA ASN A 73 17.49 -18.63 2.14
C ASN A 73 18.21 -18.64 3.50
N SER A 74 17.47 -18.27 4.54
CA SER A 74 17.92 -18.14 5.92
C SER A 74 16.82 -18.64 6.86
N GLU A 75 17.16 -18.93 8.12
CA GLU A 75 16.17 -19.29 9.15
C GLU A 75 15.10 -18.20 9.31
N ARG A 76 15.53 -16.94 9.30
CA ARG A 76 14.63 -15.78 9.32
C ARG A 76 13.70 -15.76 8.11
N GLY A 77 14.22 -16.09 6.93
CA GLY A 77 13.41 -16.22 5.73
C GLY A 77 12.35 -17.32 5.86
N CYS A 78 12.74 -18.52 6.32
CA CYS A 78 11.78 -19.59 6.59
C CYS A 78 10.68 -19.17 7.58
N GLN A 79 11.04 -18.45 8.64
CA GLN A 79 10.07 -17.93 9.60
C GLN A 79 9.11 -16.91 8.96
N LEU A 80 9.63 -15.99 8.15
CA LEU A 80 8.82 -15.02 7.41
C LEU A 80 7.84 -15.72 6.46
N LEU A 81 8.33 -16.70 5.70
CA LEU A 81 7.51 -17.50 4.81
C LEU A 81 6.38 -18.21 5.57
N TYR A 82 6.73 -18.84 6.69
CA TYR A 82 5.76 -19.50 7.56
C TYR A 82 4.69 -18.53 8.06
N ASN A 83 5.08 -17.35 8.55
CA ASN A 83 4.15 -16.32 9.03
C ASN A 83 3.18 -15.89 7.93
N ILE A 84 3.69 -15.57 6.73
CA ILE A 84 2.88 -15.16 5.58
C ILE A 84 1.87 -16.27 5.22
N LEU A 85 2.31 -17.52 5.11
CA LEU A 85 1.43 -18.64 4.75
C LEU A 85 0.41 -18.96 5.83
N GLN A 86 0.80 -18.89 7.11
CA GLN A 86 -0.11 -19.09 8.23
C GLN A 86 -1.20 -18.01 8.25
N SER A 87 -0.80 -16.74 8.12
CA SER A 87 -1.72 -15.61 8.02
C SER A 87 -2.67 -15.76 6.84
N SER A 88 -2.14 -16.15 5.68
CA SER A 88 -2.93 -16.38 4.48
C SER A 88 -3.99 -17.48 4.64
N ARG A 89 -3.63 -18.57 5.31
CA ARG A 89 -4.58 -19.64 5.67
C ARG A 89 -5.64 -19.12 6.63
N HIS A 90 -5.25 -18.32 7.63
CA HIS A 90 -6.19 -17.70 8.56
C HIS A 90 -7.17 -16.79 7.82
N ILE A 91 -6.68 -15.95 6.91
CA ILE A 91 -7.50 -15.08 6.05
C ILE A 91 -8.50 -15.90 5.22
N ALA A 92 -8.05 -16.97 4.57
CA ALA A 92 -8.93 -17.83 3.77
C ALA A 92 -10.06 -18.46 4.61
N ASN A 93 -9.75 -18.89 5.84
CA ASN A 93 -10.74 -19.47 6.75
C ASN A 93 -11.78 -18.46 7.25
N HIS A 94 -11.43 -17.16 7.32
CA HIS A 94 -12.30 -16.09 7.81
C HIS A 94 -12.80 -15.16 6.68
N ALA A 95 -12.76 -15.61 5.42
CA ALA A 95 -13.14 -14.79 4.27
C ALA A 95 -14.57 -14.23 4.37
N ASN A 96 -15.50 -15.03 4.89
CA ASN A 96 -16.89 -14.63 5.10
C ASN A 96 -17.01 -13.53 6.16
N ASP A 97 -16.18 -13.55 7.21
CA ASP A 97 -16.24 -12.57 8.30
C ASP A 97 -15.82 -11.19 7.79
N TYR A 98 -14.77 -11.14 6.96
CA TYR A 98 -14.35 -9.89 6.30
C TYR A 98 -15.45 -9.33 5.39
N GLN A 99 -16.12 -10.20 4.63
CA GLN A 99 -17.24 -9.79 3.76
C GLN A 99 -18.41 -9.24 4.58
N GLN A 100 -18.83 -9.95 5.64
CA GLN A 100 -19.93 -9.52 6.50
C GLN A 100 -19.62 -8.20 7.20
N HIS A 101 -18.38 -8.03 7.67
CA HIS A 101 -17.96 -6.78 8.30
C HIS A 101 -17.95 -5.62 7.30
N ALA A 102 -17.41 -5.82 6.10
CA ALA A 102 -17.46 -4.82 5.03
C ALA A 102 -18.91 -4.42 4.67
N GLN A 103 -19.81 -5.40 4.53
CA GLN A 103 -21.24 -5.14 4.29
C GLN A 103 -21.87 -4.35 5.43
N THR A 104 -21.56 -4.68 6.68
CA THR A 104 -22.06 -3.95 7.85
C THR A 104 -21.64 -2.47 7.78
N LEU A 105 -20.37 -2.19 7.47
CA LEU A 105 -19.89 -0.81 7.34
C LEU A 105 -20.55 -0.06 6.18
N LEU A 106 -20.70 -0.70 5.03
CA LEU A 106 -21.27 -0.07 3.83
C LEU A 106 -22.79 0.14 3.95
N THR A 107 -23.49 -0.69 4.72
CA THR A 107 -24.93 -0.55 4.98
C THR A 107 -25.24 0.37 6.16
N ALA A 108 -24.24 0.80 6.93
CA ALA A 108 -24.37 1.69 8.09
C ALA A 108 -24.58 3.18 7.69
N GLY A 109 -25.38 3.43 6.65
CA GLY A 109 -25.72 4.78 6.18
C GLY A 109 -24.66 5.44 5.29
N TRP A 110 -23.78 4.66 4.66
CA TRP A 110 -22.84 5.17 3.67
C TRP A 110 -23.54 5.38 2.33
N ASP A 111 -23.39 6.59 1.77
CA ASP A 111 -23.91 6.95 0.45
C ASP A 111 -22.72 7.21 -0.50
N PRO A 112 -22.56 6.40 -1.57
CA PRO A 112 -21.45 6.57 -2.51
C PRO A 112 -21.61 7.81 -3.39
N VAL A 113 -20.54 8.59 -3.53
CA VAL A 113 -20.43 9.62 -4.57
C VAL A 113 -19.90 8.97 -5.85
N PRO A 114 -20.69 8.89 -6.95
CA PRO A 114 -20.31 8.15 -8.16
C PRO A 114 -18.97 8.56 -8.76
N GLU A 115 -18.70 9.87 -8.81
CA GLU A 115 -17.45 10.42 -9.36
C GLU A 115 -16.24 10.00 -8.52
N LEU A 116 -16.42 9.91 -7.19
CA LEU A 116 -15.36 9.46 -6.30
C LEU A 116 -15.10 7.97 -6.44
N LEU A 117 -16.14 7.16 -6.65
CA LEU A 117 -15.98 5.73 -6.94
C LEU A 117 -15.17 5.52 -8.23
N GLU A 118 -15.46 6.29 -9.28
CA GLU A 118 -14.72 6.19 -10.55
C GLU A 118 -13.24 6.52 -10.35
N VAL A 119 -12.90 7.55 -9.57
CA VAL A 119 -11.50 7.91 -9.26
C VAL A 119 -10.75 6.77 -8.56
N PHE A 120 -11.44 5.92 -7.78
CA PHE A 120 -10.84 4.77 -7.12
C PHE A 120 -10.79 3.49 -7.99
N CYS A 121 -11.32 3.51 -9.22
CA CYS A 121 -11.20 2.40 -10.15
C CYS A 121 -9.77 2.33 -10.73
N THR A 122 -9.22 1.11 -10.81
CA THR A 122 -7.88 0.90 -11.37
C THR A 122 -7.84 1.31 -12.84
N GLU A 123 -8.89 1.03 -13.61
CA GLU A 123 -9.03 1.39 -15.02
C GLU A 123 -9.01 2.90 -15.24
N PHE A 124 -9.61 3.66 -14.32
CA PHE A 124 -9.57 5.11 -14.35
C PHE A 124 -8.16 5.61 -14.09
N ALA A 125 -7.51 5.16 -13.00
CA ALA A 125 -6.12 5.53 -12.70
C ALA A 125 -5.17 5.16 -13.85
N MET A 126 -5.40 4.01 -14.49
CA MET A 126 -4.69 3.54 -15.67
C MET A 126 -4.81 4.52 -16.85
N ARG A 127 -6.01 4.98 -17.16
CA ARG A 127 -6.21 5.96 -18.24
C ARG A 127 -5.71 7.35 -17.85
N LEU A 128 -5.83 7.74 -16.59
CA LEU A 128 -5.36 9.02 -16.07
C LEU A 128 -3.84 9.16 -16.20
N PHE A 129 -3.07 8.15 -15.78
CA PHE A 129 -1.60 8.24 -15.77
C PHE A 129 -0.98 8.01 -17.15
N TRP A 130 -1.58 7.15 -17.98
CA TRP A 130 -0.94 6.69 -19.22
C TRP A 130 -1.74 6.97 -20.50
N GLY A 131 -2.95 7.53 -20.40
CA GLY A 131 -3.86 7.73 -21.55
C GLY A 131 -4.37 6.40 -22.13
N HIS A 132 -5.20 6.48 -23.18
CA HIS A 132 -5.82 5.29 -23.78
C HIS A 132 -4.79 4.27 -24.30
N ALA A 133 -3.82 4.72 -25.12
CA ALA A 133 -2.82 3.84 -25.71
C ALA A 133 -1.77 3.39 -24.69
N GLY A 134 -1.29 4.30 -23.83
CA GLY A 134 -0.24 3.97 -22.85
C GLY A 134 -0.73 3.03 -21.74
N ALA A 135 -2.04 3.01 -21.45
CA ALA A 135 -2.60 2.06 -20.50
C ALA A 135 -2.47 0.59 -20.96
N GLN A 136 -2.33 0.34 -22.27
CA GLN A 136 -2.15 -1.02 -22.83
C GLN A 136 -0.68 -1.49 -22.84
N LEU A 137 0.28 -0.61 -22.50
CA LEU A 137 1.69 -0.97 -22.41
C LEU A 137 1.97 -1.88 -21.21
N GLY A 138 3.09 -2.61 -21.28
CA GLY A 138 3.49 -3.55 -20.25
C GLY A 138 3.75 -2.89 -18.89
N LYS A 139 3.44 -3.61 -17.80
CA LYS A 139 3.65 -3.17 -16.39
C LYS A 139 5.04 -2.54 -16.19
N LYS A 140 6.09 -3.25 -16.62
CA LYS A 140 7.48 -2.83 -16.45
C LYS A 140 7.75 -1.46 -17.09
N GLU A 141 7.39 -1.30 -18.36
CA GLU A 141 7.59 -0.05 -19.10
C GLU A 141 6.82 1.12 -18.45
N ARG A 142 5.55 0.89 -18.10
CA ARG A 142 4.71 1.91 -17.44
C ARG A 142 5.31 2.37 -16.12
N TYR A 143 5.86 1.44 -15.33
CA TYR A 143 6.41 1.73 -14.01
C TYR A 143 7.76 2.43 -14.11
N GLU A 144 8.64 1.99 -15.00
CA GLU A 144 9.92 2.66 -15.29
C GLU A 144 9.71 4.09 -15.80
N LYS A 145 8.71 4.30 -16.66
CA LYS A 145 8.35 5.64 -17.14
C LYS A 145 7.84 6.52 -16.01
N PHE A 146 6.97 5.98 -15.14
CA PHE A 146 6.42 6.74 -14.02
C PHE A 146 7.49 7.10 -12.99
N ASP A 147 8.43 6.19 -12.70
CA ASP A 147 9.58 6.44 -11.84
C ASP A 147 10.43 7.63 -12.33
N LYS A 148 10.71 7.69 -13.64
CA LYS A 148 11.41 8.83 -14.27
C LYS A 148 10.62 10.13 -14.14
N ILE A 149 9.31 10.09 -14.39
CA ILE A 149 8.43 11.27 -14.25
C ILE A 149 8.46 11.80 -12.81
N LEU A 150 8.24 10.92 -11.82
CA LEU A 150 8.28 11.31 -10.41
C LEU A 150 9.64 11.86 -10.00
N THR A 151 10.73 11.29 -10.52
CA THR A 151 12.08 11.76 -10.23
C THR A 151 12.30 13.18 -10.75
N VAL A 152 11.86 13.48 -11.98
CA VAL A 152 11.94 14.83 -12.55
C VAL A 152 11.06 15.81 -11.76
N LEU A 153 9.83 15.42 -11.42
CA LEU A 153 8.91 16.27 -10.64
C LEU A 153 9.46 16.56 -9.24
N SER A 154 9.99 15.55 -8.56
CA SER A 154 10.60 15.69 -7.24
C SER A 154 11.79 16.64 -7.27
N ASN A 155 12.72 16.47 -8.23
CA ASN A 155 13.86 17.38 -8.43
C ASN A 155 13.41 18.82 -8.75
N LYS A 156 12.31 18.99 -9.49
CA LYS A 156 11.77 20.31 -9.81
C LYS A 156 11.15 20.99 -8.59
N LEU A 157 10.49 20.23 -7.74
CA LEU A 157 9.84 20.74 -6.52
C LEU A 157 10.85 21.14 -5.46
N GLU A 158 11.85 20.29 -5.20
CA GLU A 158 12.94 20.56 -4.28
C GLU A 158 14.28 20.20 -4.96
N PRO A 159 14.89 21.18 -5.67
CA PRO A 159 16.20 21.01 -6.28
C PRO A 159 17.24 20.60 -5.22
N ALA A 160 18.16 19.71 -5.62
CA ALA A 160 19.27 19.31 -4.77
C ALA A 160 20.25 20.47 -4.52
#